data_AF-A0AAW8BC50-F1
#
_entry.id   AF-A0AAW8BC50-F1
#
_cell.length_a   1.000
_cell.length_b   1.000
_cell.length_c   1.000
_cell.angle_alpha   90.00
_cell.angle_beta   90.00
_cell.angle_gamma   90.00
#
_symmetry.space_group_name_H-M   'P 1'
#
loop_
_entity.id
_entity.type
_entity.pdbx_description
1 polymer ?
#
loop_
_entity_poly.entity_id
_entity_poly.type
_entity_poly.pdbx_seq_one_letter_code
_entity_poly.pdbx_strand_id
1 'polypeptide(L)'
;MKKYLVICAAIAVVSCSKKETNPDMDTNVMLEEPVVKTVDSAAAGKHEGLALIEGADCLTCHKVDARVVGPSYQEVADKYTEADVEMLANKIIEGGKGAWGEIPMTPHAGMSKENAKKMVEYILTLKK
;
A
#
# COMPACT_ATOMS: atom_id res chain seq x y z
N MET A 1 -38.75 -26.69 -34.59
CA MET A 1 -40.13 -27.03 -34.18
C MET A 1 -40.10 -28.16 -33.16
N LYS A 2 -40.15 -27.85 -31.85
CA LYS A 2 -40.39 -28.86 -30.81
C LYS A 2 -41.00 -28.16 -29.57
N LYS A 3 -42.33 -28.13 -29.61
CA LYS A 3 -43.31 -28.27 -28.52
C LYS A 3 -42.91 -27.70 -27.15
N TYR A 4 -43.39 -26.49 -26.87
CA TYR A 4 -43.63 -25.98 -25.52
C TYR A 4 -45.10 -26.21 -25.18
N LEU A 5 -45.39 -27.00 -24.14
CA LEU A 5 -46.66 -26.95 -23.44
C LEU A 5 -46.54 -27.66 -22.08
N VAL A 6 -47.21 -27.07 -21.09
CA VAL A 6 -47.65 -27.66 -19.80
C VAL A 6 -46.60 -27.62 -18.67
N ILE A 7 -46.82 -27.12 -17.45
CA ILE A 7 -47.82 -26.27 -16.74
C ILE A 7 -47.51 -26.50 -15.23
N CYS A 8 -47.88 -25.54 -14.37
CA CYS A 8 -48.06 -25.68 -12.91
C CYS A 8 -46.80 -25.93 -12.05
N ALA A 9 -46.74 -25.50 -10.78
CA ALA A 9 -47.55 -24.62 -9.97
C ALA A 9 -46.77 -24.31 -8.68
N ALA A 10 -47.05 -23.12 -8.14
CA ALA A 10 -46.88 -22.66 -6.77
C ALA A 10 -46.38 -23.64 -5.71
N ILE A 11 -45.38 -23.22 -4.92
CA ILE A 11 -45.40 -23.35 -3.45
C ILE A 11 -44.74 -22.12 -2.84
N ALA A 12 -45.54 -21.33 -2.13
CA ALA A 12 -45.10 -20.33 -1.16
C ALA A 12 -44.79 -21.02 0.17
N VAL A 13 -43.68 -20.67 0.84
CA VAL A 13 -43.54 -20.83 2.30
C VAL A 13 -42.47 -19.89 2.90
N VAL A 14 -42.92 -19.05 3.84
CA VAL A 14 -42.37 -18.84 5.20
C VAL A 14 -40.91 -18.31 5.29
N SER A 15 -40.71 -17.03 5.60
CA SER A 15 -40.54 -16.45 6.96
C SER A 15 -39.26 -16.86 7.71
N CYS A 16 -38.57 -15.85 8.23
CA CYS A 16 -37.19 -15.81 8.71
C CYS A 16 -36.77 -16.90 9.72
N SER A 17 -35.51 -17.35 9.61
CA SER A 17 -34.70 -17.75 10.77
C SER A 17 -33.21 -17.53 10.50
N LYS A 18 -32.66 -16.68 11.37
CA LYS A 18 -31.24 -16.36 11.56
C LYS A 18 -30.44 -17.66 11.76
N LYS A 19 -29.32 -17.85 11.07
CA LYS A 19 -28.28 -18.80 11.47
C LYS A 19 -26.90 -18.38 10.94
N GLU A 20 -26.11 -17.85 11.86
CA GLU A 20 -24.65 -17.80 11.82
C GLU A 20 -24.09 -19.21 11.57
N THR A 21 -23.10 -19.35 10.68
CA THR A 21 -21.78 -19.97 10.93
C THR A 21 -21.05 -20.20 9.60
N ASN A 22 -19.78 -19.76 9.61
CA ASN A 22 -18.77 -19.76 8.56
C ASN A 22 -18.66 -21.03 7.72
N PRO A 23 -18.31 -20.87 6.43
CA PRO A 23 -17.56 -21.87 5.70
C PRO A 23 -16.12 -21.38 5.45
N ASP A 24 -15.16 -22.17 5.92
CA ASP A 24 -13.82 -22.26 5.37
C ASP A 24 -13.85 -22.39 3.85
N MET A 25 -13.20 -21.47 3.12
CA MET A 25 -12.40 -21.76 1.93
C MET A 25 -11.70 -20.46 1.47
N ASP A 26 -10.40 -20.36 1.68
CA ASP A 26 -9.47 -20.21 0.56
C ASP A 26 -8.02 -20.31 1.04
N THR A 27 -7.39 -21.42 0.68
CA THR A 27 -5.94 -21.56 0.66
C THR A 27 -5.38 -20.60 -0.38
N ASN A 28 -4.87 -19.46 0.07
CA ASN A 28 -3.70 -18.85 -0.54
C ASN A 28 -2.85 -18.20 0.54
N VAL A 29 -1.59 -18.57 0.50
CA VAL A 29 -0.50 -18.16 1.39
C VAL A 29 -0.56 -16.65 1.62
N MET A 30 -0.90 -16.30 2.86
CA MET A 30 -0.56 -15.01 3.46
C MET A 30 0.97 -14.91 3.43
N LEU A 31 1.51 -14.24 2.42
CA LEU A 31 2.60 -13.34 2.75
C LEU A 31 1.90 -12.23 3.53
N GLU A 32 1.86 -12.39 4.86
CA GLU A 32 1.52 -11.28 5.74
C GLU A 32 2.31 -10.08 5.23
N GLU A 33 1.60 -9.00 4.90
CA GLU A 33 2.23 -7.70 4.69
C GLU A 33 3.28 -7.55 5.80
N PRO A 34 4.50 -7.07 5.50
CA PRO A 34 5.47 -6.81 6.55
C PRO A 34 4.75 -5.97 7.58
N VAL A 35 4.59 -6.52 8.79
CA VAL A 35 3.82 -5.92 9.87
C VAL A 35 4.51 -4.61 10.18
N VAL A 36 4.11 -3.56 9.47
CA VAL A 36 4.33 -2.18 9.84
C VAL A 36 3.62 -2.12 11.17
N LYS A 37 4.39 -2.24 12.25
CA LYS A 37 3.86 -2.11 13.60
C LYS A 37 3.00 -0.86 13.56
N THR A 38 1.71 -1.03 13.78
CA THR A 38 0.80 0.09 14.00
C THR A 38 1.45 0.89 15.10
N VAL A 39 2.09 2.00 14.71
CA VAL A 39 2.72 2.91 15.65
C VAL A 39 1.55 3.53 16.37
N ASP A 40 1.26 3.03 17.56
CA ASP A 40 0.30 3.62 18.47
C ASP A 40 0.56 5.12 18.47
N SER A 41 -0.46 5.91 18.18
CA SER A 41 -0.42 7.35 17.84
C SER A 41 0.01 8.26 19.01
N ALA A 42 0.94 7.83 19.85
CA ALA A 42 1.43 8.51 21.04
C ALA A 42 2.61 9.46 20.78
N ALA A 43 2.96 9.75 19.53
CA ALA A 43 3.90 10.81 19.17
C ALA A 43 3.16 12.00 18.56
N ALA A 44 2.42 12.74 19.39
CA ALA A 44 1.88 14.05 19.01
C ALA A 44 3.05 14.95 18.58
N GLY A 45 3.23 15.11 17.26
CA GLY A 45 4.29 15.94 16.66
C GLY A 45 5.19 15.23 15.64
N LYS A 46 5.07 13.92 15.44
CA LYS A 46 5.82 13.20 14.39
C LYS A 46 4.95 12.97 13.16
N HIS A 47 5.41 13.38 11.98
CA HIS A 47 4.70 13.15 10.72
C HIS A 47 4.51 11.64 10.50
N GLU A 48 3.29 11.19 10.19
CA GLU A 48 2.98 9.75 10.04
C GLU A 48 3.90 9.07 9.03
N GLY A 49 4.15 9.72 7.89
CA GLY A 49 5.12 9.28 6.89
C GLY A 49 6.55 9.05 7.41
N LEU A 50 7.03 9.86 8.35
CA LEU A 50 8.35 9.65 8.95
C LEU A 50 8.35 8.41 9.83
N ALA A 51 7.30 8.20 10.63
CA ALA A 51 7.19 7.00 11.46
C ALA A 51 7.14 5.72 10.61
N LEU A 52 6.45 5.78 9.47
CA LEU A 52 6.40 4.69 8.50
C LEU A 52 7.79 4.41 7.88
N ILE A 53 8.52 5.46 7.47
CA ILE A 53 9.89 5.34 6.91
C ILE A 53 10.86 4.71 7.92
N GLU A 54 10.79 5.13 9.18
CA GLU A 54 11.64 4.59 10.25
C GLU A 54 11.24 3.18 10.69
N GLY A 55 9.97 2.82 10.55
CA GLY A 55 9.45 1.49 10.83
C GLY A 55 9.75 0.46 9.73
N ALA A 56 10.22 0.92 8.57
CA ALA A 56 10.59 0.11 7.42
C ALA A 56 12.11 0.10 7.17
N ASP A 57 12.54 -0.49 6.07
CA ASP A 57 13.94 -0.66 5.68
C ASP A 57 14.50 0.52 4.85
N CYS A 58 13.70 1.58 4.62
CA CYS A 58 14.04 2.70 3.73
C CYS A 58 15.37 3.37 4.08
N LEU A 59 15.68 3.50 5.37
CA LEU A 59 16.88 4.18 5.89
C LEU A 59 18.19 3.43 5.64
N THR A 60 18.12 2.21 5.11
CA THR A 60 19.28 1.43 4.64
C THR A 60 19.85 2.03 3.36
N CYS A 61 18.99 2.53 2.48
CA CYS A 61 19.34 2.98 1.13
C CYS A 61 19.14 4.49 0.93
N HIS A 62 18.42 5.16 1.84
CA HIS A 62 18.15 6.59 1.78
C HIS A 62 18.53 7.27 3.09
N LYS A 63 19.01 8.52 2.99
CA LYS A 63 19.20 9.43 4.13
C LYS A 63 18.48 10.74 3.83
N VAL A 64 18.26 11.55 4.87
CA VAL A 64 17.59 12.86 4.71
C VAL A 64 18.38 13.76 3.76
N ASP A 65 19.70 13.85 3.95
CA ASP A 65 20.55 14.90 3.38
C ASP A 65 21.77 14.38 2.61
N ALA A 66 21.93 13.06 2.49
CA ALA A 66 23.05 12.43 1.81
C ALA A 66 22.61 11.29 0.90
N ARG A 67 23.31 11.12 -0.23
CA ARG A 67 23.19 9.94 -1.10
C ARG A 67 23.95 8.79 -0.46
N VAL A 68 23.36 7.60 -0.48
CA VAL A 68 24.04 6.36 -0.08
C VAL A 68 23.96 5.34 -1.20
N VAL A 69 22.84 4.63 -1.32
CA VAL A 69 22.52 3.77 -2.47
C VAL A 69 21.52 4.48 -3.37
N GLY A 70 20.46 5.02 -2.76
CA GLY A 70 19.49 5.90 -3.40
C GLY A 70 19.81 7.39 -3.21
N PRO A 71 19.01 8.28 -3.85
CA PRO A 71 19.06 9.72 -3.61
C PRO A 71 18.75 10.06 -2.13
N SER A 72 19.17 11.24 -1.70
CA SER A 72 18.69 11.76 -0.41
C SER A 72 17.19 12.11 -0.51
N TYR A 73 16.48 12.13 0.63
CA TYR A 73 15.09 12.58 0.64
C TYR A 73 14.95 14.04 0.21
N GLN A 74 15.92 14.89 0.55
CA GLN A 74 15.98 16.27 0.07
C GLN A 74 16.08 16.35 -1.46
N GLU A 75 16.90 15.51 -2.10
CA GLU A 75 16.99 15.49 -3.57
C GLU A 75 15.67 15.05 -4.21
N VAL A 76 14.95 14.11 -3.58
CA VAL A 76 13.60 13.73 -4.02
C VAL A 76 12.64 14.92 -3.87
N ALA A 77 12.66 15.62 -2.74
CA ALA A 77 11.83 16.80 -2.47
C ALA A 77 12.14 17.98 -3.40
N ASP A 78 13.39 18.14 -3.82
CA ASP A 78 13.81 19.18 -4.74
C ASP A 78 13.35 18.89 -6.18
N LYS A 79 13.34 17.61 -6.58
CA LYS A 79 12.98 17.17 -7.93
C LYS A 79 11.48 17.05 -8.18
N TYR A 80 10.70 16.68 -7.16
CA TYR A 80 9.29 16.34 -7.29
C TYR A 80 8.37 17.28 -6.51
N THR A 81 7.07 17.15 -6.75
CA THR A 81 6.03 17.97 -6.15
C THR A 81 4.88 17.12 -5.63
N GLU A 82 3.92 17.73 -4.94
CA GLU A 82 2.72 17.05 -4.46
C GLU A 82 1.91 16.38 -5.59
N ALA A 83 1.99 16.90 -6.82
CA ALA A 83 1.36 16.29 -7.98
C ALA A 83 1.95 14.92 -8.35
N ASP A 84 3.17 14.62 -7.88
CA ASP A 84 3.90 13.39 -8.17
C ASP A 84 3.70 12.30 -7.11
N VAL A 85 2.94 12.58 -6.03
CA VAL A 85 2.77 11.67 -4.88
C VAL A 85 2.28 10.29 -5.32
N GLU A 86 1.29 10.23 -6.21
CA GLU A 86 0.76 8.97 -6.74
C GLU A 86 1.81 8.14 -7.48
N MET A 87 2.61 8.80 -8.33
CA MET A 87 3.65 8.14 -9.12
C MET A 87 4.79 7.65 -8.23
N LEU A 88 5.22 8.47 -7.26
CA LEU A 88 6.28 8.11 -6.32
C LEU A 88 5.83 6.98 -5.37
N ALA A 89 4.57 6.99 -4.93
CA ALA A 89 4.01 5.89 -4.13
C ALA A 89 4.03 4.57 -4.91
N ASN A 90 3.61 4.59 -6.19
CA ASN A 90 3.74 3.41 -7.06
C ASN A 90 5.21 3.02 -7.24
N LYS A 91 6.12 3.99 -7.35
CA LYS A 91 7.56 3.72 -7.47
C LYS A 91 8.12 2.98 -6.26
N ILE A 92 7.67 3.29 -5.05
CA ILE A 92 8.03 2.56 -3.82
C ILE A 92 7.57 1.11 -3.90
N ILE A 93 6.34 0.87 -4.33
CA ILE A 93 5.75 -0.47 -4.37
C ILE A 93 6.38 -1.33 -5.47
N GLU A 94 6.53 -0.78 -6.68
CA GLU A 94 6.98 -1.49 -7.87
C GLU A 94 8.51 -1.49 -8.05
N GLY A 95 9.20 -0.58 -7.39
CA GLY A 95 10.64 -0.37 -7.53
C GLY A 95 11.05 0.17 -8.91
N GLY A 96 12.30 -0.08 -9.29
CA GLY A 96 12.83 0.16 -10.63
C GLY A 96 14.01 1.14 -10.68
N LYS A 97 14.40 1.52 -11.90
CA LYS A 97 15.69 2.20 -12.18
C LYS A 97 15.55 3.41 -13.12
N GLY A 98 16.65 4.12 -13.39
CA GLY A 98 16.78 5.13 -14.43
C GLY A 98 16.56 6.58 -13.96
N ALA A 99 15.72 6.81 -12.95
CA ALA A 99 15.45 8.18 -12.47
C ALA A 99 16.65 8.84 -11.75
N TRP A 100 17.54 8.01 -11.19
CA TRP A 100 18.65 8.43 -10.33
C TRP A 100 19.97 7.69 -10.63
N GLY A 101 20.00 6.89 -11.69
CA GLY A 101 21.13 6.05 -12.07
C GLY A 101 20.72 4.61 -12.45
N GLU A 102 21.72 3.77 -12.63
CA GLU A 102 21.55 2.38 -13.08
C GLU A 102 21.15 1.40 -11.96
N ILE A 103 21.43 1.75 -10.71
CA ILE A 103 21.09 0.91 -9.55
C ILE A 103 19.56 0.93 -9.35
N PRO A 104 18.87 -0.22 -9.44
CA PRO A 104 17.43 -0.27 -9.22
C PRO A 104 17.09 -0.19 -7.72
N MET A 105 16.00 0.50 -7.40
CA MET A 105 15.31 0.34 -6.12
C MET A 105 14.51 -0.97 -6.14
N THR A 106 14.64 -1.79 -5.11
CA THR A 106 13.87 -3.03 -4.96
C THR A 106 12.38 -2.73 -4.75
N PRO A 107 11.46 -3.57 -5.24
CA PRO A 107 10.03 -3.40 -5.00
C PRO A 107 9.67 -3.66 -3.53
N HIS A 108 8.74 -2.86 -2.99
CA HIS A 108 8.13 -3.07 -1.68
C HIS A 108 6.67 -3.53 -1.87
N ALA A 109 6.46 -4.73 -2.43
CA ALA A 109 5.15 -5.23 -2.85
C ALA A 109 4.12 -5.38 -1.72
N GLY A 110 4.57 -5.55 -0.47
CA GLY A 110 3.70 -5.59 0.72
C GLY A 110 3.37 -4.21 1.31
N MET A 111 3.84 -3.12 0.70
CA MET A 111 3.54 -1.76 1.15
C MET A 111 2.18 -1.33 0.60
N SER A 112 1.27 -0.94 1.49
CA SER A 112 0.01 -0.36 1.05
C SER A 112 0.24 0.99 0.34
N LYS A 113 -0.56 1.26 -0.68
CA LYS A 113 -0.47 2.51 -1.44
C LYS A 113 -0.72 3.75 -0.57
N GLU A 114 -1.61 3.65 0.41
CA GLU A 114 -1.86 4.73 1.36
C GLU A 114 -0.62 5.05 2.20
N ASN A 115 0.03 4.03 2.76
CA ASN A 115 1.25 4.24 3.55
C ASN A 115 2.39 4.81 2.70
N ALA A 116 2.56 4.29 1.48
CA ALA A 116 3.56 4.82 0.55
C ALA A 116 3.33 6.31 0.23
N LYS A 117 2.07 6.75 0.06
CA LYS A 117 1.75 8.18 -0.12
C LYS A 117 2.14 9.02 1.09
N LYS A 118 1.79 8.59 2.31
CA LYS A 118 2.16 9.30 3.54
C LYS A 118 3.68 9.46 3.67
N MET A 119 4.44 8.42 3.32
CA MET A 119 5.90 8.47 3.28
C MET A 119 6.40 9.51 2.26
N VAL A 120 5.83 9.53 1.05
CA VAL A 120 6.22 10.51 0.02
C VAL A 120 5.86 11.92 0.44
N GLU A 121 4.67 12.15 0.97
CA GLU A 121 4.23 13.46 1.47
C GLU A 121 5.22 14.00 2.50
N TYR A 122 5.64 13.16 3.46
CA TYR A 122 6.71 13.52 4.39
C TYR A 122 7.99 13.94 3.66
N ILE A 123 8.46 13.11 2.73
CA ILE A 123 9.70 13.37 1.98
C ILE A 123 9.62 14.72 1.29
N LEU A 124 8.49 15.06 0.66
CA LEU A 124 8.30 16.33 -0.04
C LEU A 124 8.31 17.55 0.90
N THR A 125 8.03 17.38 2.19
CA THR A 125 8.20 18.46 3.18
C THR A 125 9.67 18.81 3.46
N LEU A 126 10.61 17.96 3.07
CA LEU A 126 12.04 18.13 3.33
C LEU A 126 12.75 19.01 2.30
N LYS A 127 12.01 19.69 1.44
CA LYS A 127 12.56 20.61 0.44
C LYS A 127 13.42 21.70 1.09
N LYS A 128 14.54 22.03 0.47
CA LYS A 128 15.41 23.13 0.92
C LYS A 128 14.95 24.49 0.42
#